data_AF-G3I3Z9-F1
#
_entry.id   AF-G3I3Z9-F1
#
_cell.length_a   1.000
_cell.length_b   1.000
_cell.length_c   1.000
_cell.angle_alpha   90.00
_cell.angle_beta   90.00
_cell.angle_gamma   90.00
#
_symmetry.space_group_name_H-M   'P 1'
#
loop_
_entity.id
_entity.type
_entity.pdbx_description
1 polymer ?
#
loop_
_entity_poly.entity_id
_entity_poly.type
_entity_poly.pdbx_seq_one_letter_code
_entity_poly.pdbx_strand_id
1 'polypeptide(L)'
;MTGAGPKLIEINPRMGGFYLRDWILELYGVDLLLASTMVACGLQPALPAHPRARGYLVGIMCLVSQHIELLSSPGCRETLQALHDKGLLRLNLLEEALIPGQYEEPYCNVACAGPSLAEARLRLLGICQGLGIDRPNYPVVHFLSHFK
;
A
#
# COMPACT_ATOMS: atom_id res chain seq x y z
N MET A 1 16.01 3.39 -13.71
CA MET A 1 16.19 4.84 -13.99
C MET A 1 16.79 4.98 -15.39
N THR A 2 16.54 6.09 -16.10
CA THR A 2 17.21 6.30 -17.40
C THR A 2 18.71 6.49 -17.19
N GLY A 3 19.54 6.21 -18.20
CA GLY A 3 20.98 6.47 -18.13
C GLY A 3 21.33 7.95 -17.91
N ALA A 4 20.37 8.86 -18.11
CA ALA A 4 20.51 10.31 -17.88
C ALA A 4 19.82 10.80 -16.60
N GLY A 5 19.43 9.90 -15.69
CA GLY A 5 18.77 10.26 -14.43
C GLY A 5 17.23 10.29 -14.49
N PRO A 6 16.55 10.92 -13.52
CA PRO A 6 15.09 11.02 -13.48
C PRO A 6 14.57 11.92 -14.61
N LYS A 7 13.38 11.60 -15.14
CA LYS A 7 12.67 12.38 -16.16
C LYS A 7 11.24 12.63 -15.68
N LEU A 8 10.75 13.86 -15.86
CA LEU A 8 9.36 14.21 -15.55
C LEU A 8 8.43 13.56 -16.59
N ILE A 9 7.41 12.85 -16.11
CA ILE A 9 6.38 12.23 -16.96
C ILE A 9 5.05 12.98 -16.78
N GLU A 10 4.64 13.19 -15.54
CA GLU A 10 3.38 13.86 -15.19
C GLU A 10 3.46 14.56 -13.83
N ILE A 11 2.55 15.49 -13.58
CA ILE A 11 2.32 16.12 -12.28
C ILE A 11 0.88 15.87 -11.88
N ASN A 12 0.68 15.25 -10.72
CA ASN A 12 -0.63 15.03 -10.14
C ASN A 12 -0.88 16.08 -9.04
N PRO A 13 -1.76 17.07 -9.24
CA PRO A 13 -2.02 18.14 -8.27
C PRO A 13 -2.97 17.68 -7.16
N ARG A 14 -2.78 16.45 -6.67
CA ARG A 14 -3.57 15.80 -5.63
C ARG A 14 -2.71 14.76 -4.92
N MET A 15 -3.20 14.24 -3.79
CA MET A 15 -2.62 13.03 -3.22
C MET A 15 -2.69 11.89 -4.25
N GLY A 16 -1.64 11.06 -4.27
CA GLY A 16 -1.58 9.88 -5.12
C GLY A 16 -2.55 8.78 -4.64
N GLY A 17 -2.28 7.51 -4.98
CA GLY A 17 -3.12 6.40 -4.56
C GLY A 17 -3.50 6.43 -3.07
N PHE A 18 -4.70 5.97 -2.75
CA PHE A 18 -5.35 6.12 -1.44
C PHE A 18 -4.49 5.68 -0.23
N TYR A 19 -3.63 4.69 -0.42
CA TYR A 19 -2.72 4.12 0.58
C TYR A 19 -1.44 4.94 0.81
N LEU A 20 -1.05 5.80 -0.16
CA LEU A 20 0.25 6.46 -0.16
C LEU A 20 0.45 7.42 1.01
N ARG A 21 -0.61 8.12 1.46
CA ARG A 21 -0.50 9.00 2.62
C ARG A 21 -0.06 8.21 3.86
N ASP A 22 -0.64 7.02 4.05
CA ASP A 22 -0.40 6.20 5.23
C ASP A 22 0.98 5.54 5.14
N TRP A 23 1.41 5.17 3.92
CA TRP A 23 2.77 4.67 3.69
C TRP A 23 3.83 5.75 3.92
N ILE A 24 3.57 7.00 3.51
CA ILE A 24 4.49 8.12 3.71
C ILE A 24 4.60 8.47 5.20
N LEU A 25 3.47 8.46 5.91
CA LEU A 25 3.46 8.59 7.37
C LEU A 25 4.27 7.46 8.04
N GLU A 26 4.04 6.21 7.62
CA GLU A 26 4.76 5.06 8.16
C GLU A 26 6.26 5.12 7.89
N LEU A 27 6.67 5.40 6.66
CA LEU A 27 8.08 5.35 6.28
C LEU A 27 8.86 6.59 6.72
N TYR A 28 8.26 7.77 6.67
CA TYR A 28 8.96 9.04 6.85
C TYR A 28 8.51 9.83 8.08
N GLY A 29 7.45 9.41 8.76
CA GLY A 29 6.85 10.19 9.86
C GLY A 29 6.21 11.50 9.39
N VAL A 30 5.85 11.58 8.10
CA VAL A 30 5.29 12.79 7.48
C VAL A 30 3.78 12.61 7.31
N ASP A 31 3.01 13.41 8.05
CA ASP A 31 1.56 13.50 7.86
C ASP A 31 1.24 14.47 6.72
N LEU A 32 0.97 13.90 5.54
CA LEU A 32 0.63 14.69 4.35
C LEU A 32 -0.70 15.42 4.47
N LEU A 33 -1.69 14.86 5.19
CA LEU A 33 -3.00 15.49 5.32
C LEU A 33 -2.87 16.74 6.20
N LEU A 34 -2.19 16.61 7.34
CA LEU A 34 -1.89 17.75 8.20
C LEU A 34 -1.07 18.81 7.47
N ALA A 35 0.01 18.40 6.78
CA ALA A 35 0.84 19.34 6.02
C ALA A 35 0.04 20.07 4.93
N SER A 36 -0.81 19.36 4.18
CA SER A 36 -1.67 19.98 3.17
C SER A 36 -2.68 20.96 3.77
N THR A 37 -3.21 20.64 4.95
CA THR A 37 -4.14 21.50 5.70
C THR A 37 -3.45 22.78 6.18
N MET A 38 -2.23 22.66 6.72
CA MET A 38 -1.43 23.81 7.13
C MET A 38 -1.18 24.76 5.95
N VAL A 39 -0.77 24.23 4.79
CA VAL A 39 -0.57 25.03 3.58
C VAL A 39 -1.86 25.72 3.16
N ALA A 40 -2.99 25.01 3.14
CA ALA A 40 -4.29 25.59 2.80
C ALA A 40 -4.70 26.74 3.75
N CYS A 41 -4.27 26.68 5.01
CA CYS A 41 -4.47 27.73 6.01
C CYS A 41 -3.39 28.85 5.98
N GLY A 42 -2.44 28.84 5.03
CA GLY A 42 -1.35 29.81 4.96
C GLY A 42 -0.25 29.60 6.01
N LEU A 43 -0.19 28.42 6.62
CA LEU A 43 0.82 28.03 7.61
C LEU A 43 1.93 27.21 6.93
N GLN A 44 3.17 27.44 7.35
CA GLN A 44 4.31 26.65 6.89
C GLN A 44 4.34 25.30 7.63
N PRO A 45 4.27 24.14 6.95
CA PRO A 45 4.40 22.84 7.58
C PRO A 45 5.79 22.65 8.20
N ALA A 46 5.83 22.14 9.43
CA ALA A 46 7.07 21.79 10.12
C ALA A 46 7.55 20.38 9.69
N LEU A 47 8.05 20.27 8.46
CA LEU A 47 8.55 19.01 7.90
C LEU A 47 10.07 18.91 7.99
N PRO A 48 10.64 17.68 8.11
CA PRO A 48 12.08 17.48 7.99
C PRO A 48 12.56 17.97 6.62
N ALA A 49 13.67 18.71 6.58
CA ALA A 49 14.27 19.18 5.32
C ALA A 49 14.70 18.00 4.42
N HIS A 50 15.14 16.90 5.04
CA HIS A 50 15.59 15.69 4.36
C HIS A 50 15.01 14.45 5.05
N PRO A 51 13.73 14.10 4.81
CA PRO A 51 13.12 12.93 5.41
C PRO A 51 13.85 11.66 4.94
N ARG A 52 14.22 10.79 5.89
CA ARG A 52 14.84 9.50 5.60
C ARG A 52 13.82 8.39 5.88
N ALA A 53 13.74 7.44 4.96
CA ALA A 53 12.88 6.27 5.15
C ALA A 53 13.39 5.45 6.35
N ARG A 54 12.48 5.06 7.24
CA ARG A 54 12.75 4.22 8.42
C ARG A 54 12.88 2.73 8.10
N GLY A 55 12.59 2.34 6.85
CA GLY A 55 12.66 0.96 6.39
C GLY A 55 12.09 0.83 4.98
N TYR A 56 11.60 -0.36 4.68
CA TYR A 56 10.98 -0.70 3.41
C TYR A 56 9.55 -1.12 3.66
N LEU A 57 8.67 -0.76 2.73
CA LEU A 57 7.29 -1.19 2.74
C LEU A 57 6.94 -1.63 1.33
N VAL A 58 6.37 -2.82 1.23
CA VAL A 58 6.00 -3.45 -0.04
C VAL A 58 4.56 -3.88 0.10
N GLY A 59 3.76 -3.64 -0.92
CA GLY A 59 2.35 -3.98 -0.91
C GLY A 59 1.80 -4.27 -2.29
N ILE A 60 0.63 -4.88 -2.29
CA ILE A 60 -0.16 -5.23 -3.47
C ILE A 60 -1.59 -4.73 -3.30
N MET A 61 -2.29 -4.60 -4.41
CA MET A 61 -3.72 -4.33 -4.39
C MET A 61 -4.49 -5.63 -4.33
N CYS A 62 -5.57 -5.66 -3.55
CA CYS A 62 -6.55 -6.72 -3.64
C CYS A 62 -7.70 -6.22 -4.52
N LEU A 63 -7.86 -6.84 -5.69
CA LEU A 63 -8.90 -6.52 -6.64
C LEU A 63 -10.17 -7.36 -6.39
N VAL A 64 -11.36 -6.78 -6.59
CA VAL A 64 -12.62 -7.50 -6.42
C VAL A 64 -12.72 -8.67 -7.41
N SER A 65 -12.41 -8.47 -8.70
CA SER A 65 -12.55 -9.53 -9.70
C SER A 65 -11.69 -10.77 -9.41
N GLN A 66 -10.58 -10.58 -8.70
CA GLN A 66 -9.61 -11.63 -8.40
C GLN A 66 -9.83 -12.28 -7.02
N HIS A 67 -10.40 -11.53 -6.08
CA HIS A 67 -10.43 -11.91 -4.67
C HIS A 67 -11.82 -11.88 -4.03
N ILE A 68 -12.91 -11.64 -4.78
CA ILE A 68 -14.25 -11.53 -4.19
C ILE A 68 -14.62 -12.73 -3.31
N GLU A 69 -14.36 -13.96 -3.74
CA GLU A 69 -14.65 -15.18 -2.96
C GLU A 69 -13.91 -15.17 -1.61
N LEU A 70 -12.64 -14.76 -1.63
CA LEU A 70 -11.80 -14.67 -0.45
C LEU A 70 -12.25 -13.53 0.46
N LEU A 71 -12.44 -12.32 -0.10
CA LEU A 71 -12.76 -11.09 0.63
C LEU A 71 -14.18 -11.10 1.18
N SER A 72 -15.11 -11.83 0.56
CA SER A 72 -16.48 -11.99 1.03
C SER A 72 -16.58 -12.96 2.21
N SER A 73 -15.53 -13.74 2.48
CA SER A 73 -15.46 -14.61 3.65
C SER A 73 -15.18 -13.77 4.90
N PRO A 74 -16.04 -13.81 5.93
CA PRO A 74 -15.83 -13.07 7.19
C PRO A 74 -14.44 -13.35 7.79
N GLY A 75 -13.98 -14.59 7.73
CA GLY A 75 -12.71 -15.00 8.30
C GLY A 75 -11.48 -14.37 7.64
N CYS A 76 -11.52 -14.07 6.34
CA CYS A 76 -10.39 -13.43 5.67
C CYS A 76 -10.25 -11.97 6.11
N ARG A 77 -11.35 -11.21 6.09
CA ARG A 77 -11.35 -9.80 6.50
C ARG A 77 -10.95 -9.64 7.96
N GLU A 78 -11.49 -10.47 8.84
CA GLU A 78 -11.12 -10.51 10.26
C GLU A 78 -9.64 -10.85 10.45
N THR A 79 -9.12 -11.80 9.67
CA THR A 79 -7.69 -12.16 9.74
C THR A 79 -6.80 -11.02 9.28
N LEU A 80 -7.13 -10.36 8.16
CA LEU A 80 -6.38 -9.20 7.67
C LEU A 80 -6.40 -8.05 8.68
N GLN A 81 -7.56 -7.78 9.30
CA GLN A 81 -7.69 -6.77 10.34
C GLN A 81 -6.86 -7.16 11.59
N ALA A 82 -6.95 -8.41 12.04
CA ALA A 82 -6.18 -8.87 13.19
C ALA A 82 -4.66 -8.83 12.96
N LEU A 83 -4.20 -9.11 11.73
CA LEU A 83 -2.79 -8.93 11.34
C LEU A 83 -2.40 -7.46 11.32
N HIS A 84 -3.32 -6.58 10.89
CA HIS A 84 -3.12 -5.14 10.91
C HIS A 84 -2.97 -4.60 12.34
N ASP A 85 -3.88 -4.96 13.23
CA ASP A 85 -3.89 -4.51 14.62
C ASP A 85 -2.65 -5.00 15.38
N LYS A 86 -2.10 -6.16 14.99
CA LYS A 86 -0.83 -6.70 15.54
C LYS A 86 0.42 -6.07 14.92
N GLY A 87 0.29 -5.19 13.94
CA GLY A 87 1.42 -4.57 13.23
C GLY A 87 2.20 -5.54 12.33
N LEU A 88 1.64 -6.71 12.01
CA LEU A 88 2.27 -7.69 11.12
C LEU A 88 2.01 -7.38 9.64
N LEU A 89 0.97 -6.61 9.38
CA LEU A 89 0.50 -6.18 8.07
C LEU A 89 0.03 -4.72 8.19
N ARG A 90 0.09 -3.95 7.11
CA ARG A 90 -0.70 -2.74 6.94
C ARG A 90 -1.86 -3.03 5.99
N LEU A 91 -3.08 -2.78 6.46
CA LEU A 91 -4.30 -2.86 5.68
C LEU A 91 -4.81 -1.44 5.43
N ASN A 92 -5.03 -1.08 4.16
CA ASN A 92 -5.72 0.14 3.78
C ASN A 92 -6.96 -0.26 2.99
N LEU A 93 -8.16 0.04 3.48
CA LEU A 93 -9.41 -0.20 2.76
C LEU A 93 -9.73 1.01 1.89
N LEU A 94 -10.09 0.77 0.62
CA LEU A 94 -10.61 1.82 -0.26
C LEU A 94 -12.14 1.81 -0.24
N GLU A 95 -12.73 0.62 -0.39
CA GLU A 95 -14.18 0.44 -0.43
C GLU A 95 -14.68 -0.34 0.79
N GLU A 96 -15.83 0.07 1.32
CA GLU A 96 -16.48 -0.65 2.42
C GLU A 96 -17.28 -1.86 1.93
N ALA A 97 -17.77 -1.80 0.69
CA ALA A 97 -18.59 -2.83 0.06
C ALA A 97 -17.85 -3.50 -1.09
N LEU A 98 -18.02 -4.80 -1.26
CA LEU A 98 -17.47 -5.58 -2.36
C LEU A 98 -18.43 -5.52 -3.55
N ILE A 99 -18.48 -4.39 -4.24
CA ILE A 99 -19.39 -4.19 -5.37
C ILE A 99 -18.55 -4.15 -6.66
N PRO A 100 -18.82 -5.02 -7.65
CA PRO A 100 -18.22 -4.87 -8.97
C PRO A 100 -18.63 -3.53 -9.59
N GLY A 101 -17.68 -2.60 -9.71
CA GLY A 101 -17.88 -1.32 -10.38
C GLY A 101 -17.86 -1.45 -11.90
N GLN A 102 -18.25 -0.37 -12.59
CA GLN A 102 -18.08 -0.26 -14.05
C GLN A 102 -16.60 -0.34 -14.47
N TYR A 103 -15.72 0.15 -13.59
CA TYR A 103 -14.27 0.04 -13.71
C TYR A 103 -13.74 -0.71 -12.49
N GLU A 104 -12.65 -1.46 -12.68
CA GLU A 104 -12.03 -2.17 -11.57
C GLU A 104 -11.19 -1.21 -10.72
N GLU A 105 -11.65 -0.97 -9.50
CA GLU A 105 -10.88 -0.32 -8.45
C GLU A 105 -10.36 -1.35 -7.45
N PRO A 106 -9.20 -1.09 -6.82
CA PRO A 106 -8.70 -1.96 -5.76
C PRO A 106 -9.61 -1.87 -4.54
N TYR A 107 -10.09 -3.01 -4.05
CA TYR A 107 -10.88 -3.06 -2.82
C TYR A 107 -10.06 -2.60 -1.60
N CYS A 108 -8.83 -3.10 -1.52
CA CYS A 108 -7.89 -2.73 -0.46
C CYS A 108 -6.44 -2.84 -0.93
N ASN A 109 -5.54 -2.29 -0.12
CA ASN A 109 -4.11 -2.51 -0.21
C ASN A 109 -3.66 -3.28 1.03
N VAL A 110 -2.83 -4.30 0.82
CA VAL A 110 -2.14 -5.02 1.88
C VAL A 110 -0.65 -4.86 1.69
N ALA A 111 0.06 -4.57 2.78
CA ALA A 111 1.48 -4.31 2.73
C ALA A 111 2.21 -4.82 3.98
N CYS A 112 3.51 -5.11 3.83
CA CYS A 112 4.38 -5.47 4.94
C CYS A 112 5.59 -4.54 4.98
N ALA A 113 5.97 -4.19 6.21
CA ALA A 113 7.19 -3.44 6.48
C ALA A 113 8.35 -4.39 6.84
N GLY A 114 9.57 -3.93 6.59
CA GLY A 114 10.79 -4.62 6.97
C GLY A 114 12.02 -3.71 6.98
N PRO A 115 13.09 -4.10 7.68
CA PRO A 115 14.37 -3.39 7.67
C PRO A 115 15.10 -3.51 6.31
N SER A 116 14.72 -4.48 5.48
CA SER A 116 15.21 -4.65 4.12
C SER A 116 14.06 -4.91 3.15
N LEU A 117 14.30 -4.59 1.87
CA LEU A 117 13.37 -4.90 0.78
C LEU A 117 13.06 -6.40 0.72
N ALA A 118 14.08 -7.25 0.88
CA ALA A 118 13.92 -8.70 0.83
C ALA A 118 13.00 -9.22 1.94
N GLU A 119 13.16 -8.72 3.16
CA GLU A 119 12.33 -9.14 4.30
C GLU A 119 10.87 -8.67 4.15
N ALA A 120 10.65 -7.42 3.74
CA ALA A 120 9.31 -6.91 3.47
C ALA A 120 8.60 -7.73 2.37
N ARG A 121 9.31 -8.08 1.29
CA ARG A 121 8.80 -8.92 0.20
C ARG A 121 8.45 -10.34 0.67
N LEU A 122 9.34 -10.99 1.41
CA LEU A 122 9.13 -12.35 1.90
C LEU A 122 7.94 -12.43 2.86
N ARG A 123 7.81 -11.45 3.76
CA ARG A 123 6.66 -11.36 4.67
C ARG A 123 5.35 -11.20 3.92
N LEU A 124 5.30 -10.26 2.98
CA LEU A 124 4.10 -10.03 2.18
C LEU A 124 3.72 -11.28 1.38
N LEU A 125 4.69 -11.90 0.69
CA LEU A 125 4.45 -13.10 -0.10
C LEU A 125 3.89 -14.24 0.75
N GLY A 126 4.49 -14.48 1.93
CA GLY A 126 4.04 -15.53 2.84
C GLY A 126 2.59 -15.31 3.32
N ILE A 127 2.24 -14.07 3.67
CA ILE A 127 0.86 -13.73 4.04
C ILE A 127 -0.09 -13.90 2.85
N CYS A 128 0.28 -13.39 1.67
CA CYS A 128 -0.56 -13.51 0.47
C CYS A 128 -0.78 -14.97 0.08
N GLN A 129 0.22 -15.85 0.21
CA GLN A 129 0.08 -17.28 -0.05
C GLN A 129 -0.77 -17.98 1.02
N GLY A 130 -0.52 -17.69 2.29
CA GLY A 130 -1.25 -18.28 3.41
C GLY A 130 -2.74 -17.91 3.42
N LEU A 131 -3.09 -16.72 2.92
CA LEU A 131 -4.47 -16.25 2.80
C LEU A 131 -5.10 -16.52 1.43
N GLY A 132 -4.37 -17.09 0.46
CA GLY A 132 -4.88 -17.35 -0.89
C GLY A 132 -5.10 -16.08 -1.74
N ILE A 133 -4.44 -14.98 -1.40
CA ILE A 133 -4.39 -13.76 -2.23
C ILE A 133 -3.45 -13.98 -3.43
N ASP A 134 -2.36 -14.73 -3.25
CA ASP A 134 -1.54 -15.19 -4.37
C ASP A 134 -2.29 -16.28 -5.15
N ARG A 135 -2.64 -15.99 -6.42
CA ARG A 135 -3.45 -16.88 -7.27
C ARG A 135 -2.88 -16.96 -8.68
N PRO A 136 -3.23 -18.00 -9.49
CA PRO A 136 -2.77 -18.10 -10.88
C PRO A 136 -3.09 -16.86 -11.73
N ASN A 137 -4.26 -16.25 -11.53
CA ASN A 137 -4.69 -15.05 -12.26
C ASN A 137 -4.30 -13.73 -11.58
N TYR A 138 -3.73 -13.79 -10.37
CA TYR A 138 -3.17 -12.65 -9.64
C TYR A 138 -1.86 -13.08 -8.95
N PRO A 139 -0.78 -13.32 -9.73
CA PRO A 139 0.44 -13.93 -9.22
C PRO A 139 1.30 -12.91 -8.47
N VAL A 140 1.10 -12.83 -7.15
CA VAL A 140 1.85 -11.93 -6.27
C VAL A 140 3.35 -12.22 -6.35
N VAL A 141 3.74 -13.50 -6.44
CA VAL A 141 5.15 -13.90 -6.63
C VAL A 141 5.77 -13.23 -7.86
N HIS A 142 5.03 -13.13 -8.96
CA HIS A 142 5.49 -12.50 -10.19
C HIS A 142 5.64 -10.99 -10.01
N PHE A 143 4.62 -10.31 -9.46
CA PHE A 143 4.67 -8.87 -9.22
C PHE A 143 5.85 -8.48 -8.33
N LEU A 144 6.10 -9.27 -7.27
CA LEU A 144 7.19 -9.02 -6.36
C LEU A 144 8.55 -9.33 -6.98
N SER A 145 8.65 -10.15 -8.03
CA SER A 145 9.93 -10.55 -8.65
C SER A 145 10.71 -9.40 -9.31
N HIS A 146 10.03 -8.30 -9.63
CA HIS A 146 10.62 -7.12 -10.28
C HIS A 146 11.46 -6.25 -9.33
N PHE A 147 11.34 -6.46 -8.03
CA PHE A 147 12.02 -5.66 -7.01
C PHE A 147 13.24 -6.42 -6.46
N LYS A 148 14.27 -6.60 -7.30
CA LYS A 148 15.54 -7.25 -6.92
C LYS A 148 16.54 -6.26 -6.33
#